data_AF-A0A0Q4FRD7-F1
#
_entry.id   AF-A0A0Q4FRD7-F1
#
_cell.length_a   1.000
_cell.length_b   1.000
_cell.length_c   1.000
_cell.angle_alpha   90.00
_cell.angle_beta   90.00
_cell.angle_gamma   90.00
#
_symmetry.space_group_name_H-M   'P 1'
#
loop_
_entity.id
_entity.type
_entity.pdbx_description
1 polymer ?
#
loop_
_entity_poly.entity_id
_entity_poly.type
_entity_poly.pdbx_seq_one_letter_code
_entity_poly.pdbx_strand_id
1 'polypeptide(L)'
;MIGRIAIVGDGVGGWLAAAAILRAFQSTRRVSVIAHDRPETGGIVTDAGFVRFLGLLGIADPPGTPYWGNRVAGPDGSTIAFVPAGGAPGGAFATPPGAGPTLAADHAAALEAAWRRDGQPGLRCSRAVLAGVLRGHALAMGAVEARSSGDEIAAADLIVDTAGAGAAAWDGRRVRIGGADDTLDAAALAQKGVSQLLQLFPSAWPAPALAGEYVRRLTSLRGWYDDAAVLRARAAGEAPPAGSARLTRRIALFAANGRLTHAEDDPLPGAAWHSLLLACGIVPPARHWRTCGA
;
A
#
# COMPACT_ATOMS: atom_id res chain seq x y z
N MET A 1 -16.36 -9.41 22.74
CA MET A 1 -15.40 -9.91 21.71
C MET A 1 -15.87 -9.39 20.36
N ILE A 2 -14.99 -8.82 19.54
CA ILE A 2 -15.33 -8.28 18.21
C ILE A 2 -15.45 -9.44 17.23
N GLY A 3 -16.66 -9.82 16.80
CA GLY A 3 -16.90 -10.97 15.92
C GLY A 3 -17.23 -10.58 14.47
N ARG A 4 -17.88 -9.43 14.26
CA ARG A 4 -18.32 -8.94 12.95
C ARG A 4 -17.60 -7.65 12.59
N ILE A 5 -16.95 -7.62 11.44
CA ILE A 5 -16.21 -6.47 10.93
C ILE A 5 -16.80 -6.07 9.58
N ALA A 6 -17.23 -4.81 9.46
CA ALA A 6 -17.65 -4.23 8.20
C ALA A 6 -16.55 -3.31 7.67
N ILE A 7 -16.16 -3.50 6.41
CA ILE A 7 -15.19 -2.65 5.72
C ILE A 7 -15.95 -1.81 4.71
N VAL A 8 -15.87 -0.49 4.86
CA VAL A 8 -16.55 0.49 4.02
C VAL A 8 -15.55 1.01 2.98
N GLY A 9 -15.83 0.68 1.71
CA GLY A 9 -14.98 0.96 0.56
C GLY A 9 -14.35 -0.32 -0.01
N ASP A 10 -14.38 -0.43 -1.33
CA ASP A 10 -13.97 -1.56 -2.17
C ASP A 10 -12.78 -1.22 -3.08
N GLY A 11 -12.14 -0.07 -2.87
CA GLY A 11 -10.85 0.22 -3.48
C GLY A 11 -9.75 -0.70 -2.94
N VAL A 12 -8.51 -0.45 -3.37
CA VAL A 12 -7.33 -1.21 -2.89
C VAL A 12 -7.23 -1.19 -1.37
N GLY A 13 -7.49 -0.07 -0.71
CA GLY A 13 -7.46 0.00 0.75
C GLY A 13 -8.48 -0.94 1.42
N GLY A 14 -9.68 -1.07 0.85
CA GLY A 14 -10.74 -1.94 1.36
C GLY A 14 -10.39 -3.41 1.29
N TRP A 15 -10.02 -3.88 0.09
CA TRP A 15 -9.63 -5.27 -0.12
C TRP A 15 -8.32 -5.64 0.58
N LEU A 16 -7.38 -4.70 0.66
CA LEU A 16 -6.17 -4.88 1.45
C LEU A 16 -6.49 -5.09 2.93
N ALA A 17 -7.42 -4.31 3.48
CA ALA A 17 -7.84 -4.44 4.87
C ALA A 17 -8.55 -5.75 5.12
N ALA A 18 -9.44 -6.16 4.21
CA ALA A 18 -10.16 -7.42 4.28
C ALA A 18 -9.19 -8.59 4.33
N ALA A 19 -8.24 -8.62 3.39
CA ALA A 19 -7.23 -9.66 3.31
C ALA A 19 -6.37 -9.72 4.59
N ALA A 20 -5.90 -8.57 5.08
CA ALA A 20 -5.07 -8.49 6.27
C ALA A 20 -5.79 -8.97 7.54
N ILE A 21 -7.04 -8.57 7.72
CA ILE A 21 -7.86 -8.97 8.86
C ILE A 21 -8.16 -10.47 8.81
N LEU A 22 -8.61 -10.98 7.66
CA LEU A 22 -8.89 -12.41 7.51
C LEU A 22 -7.65 -13.28 7.74
N ARG A 23 -6.50 -12.84 7.23
CA ARG A 23 -5.22 -13.52 7.47
C ARG A 23 -4.84 -13.53 8.95
N ALA A 24 -4.92 -12.39 9.62
CA ALA A 24 -4.54 -12.24 11.02
C ALA A 24 -5.42 -13.07 11.96
N PHE A 25 -6.72 -13.19 11.65
CA PHE A 25 -7.68 -13.87 12.51
C PHE A 25 -8.11 -15.26 12.03
N GLN A 26 -7.51 -15.79 10.95
CA GLN A 26 -7.75 -17.14 10.42
C GLN A 26 -9.25 -17.48 10.36
N SER A 27 -10.05 -16.61 9.72
CA SER A 27 -11.52 -16.74 9.55
C SER A 27 -12.38 -16.83 10.82
N THR A 28 -11.84 -16.65 12.02
CA THR A 28 -12.65 -16.56 13.28
C THR A 28 -13.53 -15.31 13.35
N ARG A 29 -13.40 -14.39 12.39
CA ARG A 29 -14.16 -13.14 12.27
C ARG A 29 -14.96 -13.16 10.98
N ARG A 30 -16.21 -12.69 11.05
CA ARG A 30 -17.01 -12.42 9.86
C ARG A 30 -16.62 -11.06 9.31
N VAL A 31 -16.07 -11.04 8.10
CA VAL A 31 -15.64 -9.82 7.41
C VAL A 31 -16.55 -9.57 6.21
N SER A 32 -17.23 -8.43 6.22
CA SER A 32 -18.07 -7.96 5.11
C SER A 32 -17.39 -6.76 4.44
N VAL A 33 -17.18 -6.79 3.13
CA VAL A 33 -16.69 -5.64 2.35
C VAL A 33 -17.87 -5.00 1.64
N ILE A 34 -18.05 -3.71 1.87
CA ILE A 34 -19.17 -2.92 1.38
C ILE A 34 -18.65 -2.05 0.25
N ALA A 35 -19.08 -2.41 -0.95
CA ALA A 35 -18.70 -1.74 -2.18
C ALA A 35 -19.33 -0.35 -2.30
N HIS A 36 -18.54 0.62 -2.76
CA HIS A 36 -19.05 1.90 -3.20
C HIS A 36 -19.09 1.92 -4.72
N ASP A 37 -20.19 2.39 -5.30
CA ASP A 37 -20.38 2.47 -6.75
C ASP A 37 -19.56 3.63 -7.34
N ARG A 38 -18.23 3.56 -7.22
CA ARG A 38 -17.28 4.55 -7.74
C ARG A 38 -16.44 3.93 -8.86
N PRO A 39 -16.27 4.64 -9.99
CA PRO A 39 -15.46 4.14 -11.09
C PRO A 39 -13.99 4.05 -10.66
N GLU A 40 -13.39 2.88 -10.80
CA GLU A 40 -11.96 2.67 -10.58
C GLU A 40 -11.15 3.35 -11.69
N THR A 41 -10.40 4.40 -11.34
CA THR A 41 -9.46 5.04 -12.26
C THR A 41 -8.08 5.16 -11.61
N GLY A 42 -7.02 5.02 -12.43
CA GLY A 42 -5.62 5.21 -12.03
C GLY A 42 -4.75 3.96 -11.94
N GLY A 43 -3.43 4.17 -11.92
CA GLY A 43 -2.42 3.14 -11.64
C GLY A 43 -1.83 3.34 -10.24
N ILE A 44 -1.38 2.26 -9.61
CA ILE A 44 -0.72 2.28 -8.31
C ILE A 44 0.75 1.89 -8.51
N VAL A 45 1.64 2.68 -7.92
CA VAL A 45 3.04 2.31 -7.75
C VAL A 45 3.16 1.55 -6.43
N THR A 46 4.00 0.53 -6.32
CA THR A 46 4.21 -0.15 -5.05
C THR A 46 5.62 0.09 -4.53
N ASP A 47 5.80 0.05 -3.22
CA ASP A 47 7.12 0.08 -2.59
C ASP A 47 7.49 -1.29 -1.98
N ALA A 48 8.73 -1.43 -1.53
CA ALA A 48 9.21 -2.67 -0.92
C ALA A 48 8.45 -3.06 0.37
N GLY A 49 7.91 -2.07 1.10
CA GLY A 49 7.08 -2.30 2.27
C GLY A 49 5.75 -2.93 1.89
N PHE A 50 5.13 -2.45 0.81
CA PHE A 50 3.90 -3.00 0.26
C PHE A 50 4.10 -4.45 -0.23
N VAL A 51 5.19 -4.73 -0.96
CA VAL A 51 5.50 -6.11 -1.41
C VAL A 51 5.68 -7.05 -0.23
N ARG A 52 6.46 -6.65 0.80
CA ARG A 52 6.60 -7.45 2.04
C ARG A 52 5.25 -7.70 2.71
N PHE A 53 4.38 -6.70 2.70
CA PHE A 53 3.04 -6.83 3.26
C PHE A 53 2.21 -7.87 2.50
N LEU A 54 2.22 -7.87 1.16
CA LEU A 54 1.56 -8.90 0.36
C LEU A 54 2.09 -10.31 0.70
N GLY A 55 3.41 -10.45 0.88
CA GLY A 55 4.01 -11.69 1.33
C GLY A 55 3.47 -12.18 2.68
N LEU A 56 3.22 -11.27 3.63
CA LEU A 56 2.58 -11.61 4.93
C LEU A 56 1.14 -12.10 4.77
N LEU A 57 0.43 -11.60 3.76
CA LEU A 57 -0.92 -12.09 3.40
C LEU A 57 -0.87 -13.51 2.82
N GLY A 58 0.30 -14.05 2.51
CA GLY A 58 0.44 -15.29 1.75
C GLY A 58 0.19 -15.08 0.26
N ILE A 59 0.15 -13.82 -0.19
CA ILE A 59 0.23 -13.47 -1.60
C ILE A 59 1.71 -13.53 -1.94
N ALA A 60 2.17 -14.75 -2.24
CA ALA A 60 3.57 -15.01 -2.51
C ALA A 60 4.01 -14.34 -3.82
N ASP A 61 5.29 -13.98 -3.86
CA ASP A 61 6.00 -13.84 -5.12
C ASP A 61 5.94 -15.20 -5.82
N PRO A 62 5.54 -15.28 -7.11
CA PRO A 62 5.60 -16.54 -7.82
C PRO A 62 7.04 -17.09 -7.79
N PRO A 63 7.24 -18.38 -7.50
CA PRO A 63 8.58 -18.94 -7.29
C PRO A 63 9.48 -18.75 -8.52
N GLY A 64 10.72 -18.29 -8.28
CA GLY A 64 11.72 -18.03 -9.33
C GLY A 64 11.84 -16.57 -9.78
N THR A 65 11.18 -15.63 -9.11
CA THR A 65 11.35 -14.19 -9.35
C THR A 65 12.35 -13.56 -8.37
N PRO A 66 13.57 -13.16 -8.82
CA PRO A 66 14.42 -12.31 -8.00
C PRO A 66 13.85 -10.89 -8.09
N TYR A 67 12.93 -10.58 -7.17
CA TYR A 67 12.05 -9.41 -7.16
C TYR A 67 10.99 -9.44 -8.27
N TRP A 68 9.83 -8.84 -8.02
CA TRP A 68 8.77 -8.53 -8.99
C TRP A 68 9.34 -7.73 -10.17
N GLY A 69 10.06 -8.39 -11.06
CA GLY A 69 10.86 -7.80 -12.12
C GLY A 69 11.17 -8.87 -13.15
N ASN A 70 10.17 -9.14 -14.00
CA ASN A 70 10.28 -9.77 -15.31
C ASN A 70 10.52 -11.30 -15.38
N ARG A 71 9.42 -12.08 -15.36
CA ARG A 71 9.00 -13.14 -16.32
C ARG A 71 8.00 -14.09 -15.63
N VAL A 72 6.99 -14.55 -16.38
CA VAL A 72 6.01 -15.56 -15.98
C VAL A 72 6.10 -16.72 -16.98
N ALA A 73 6.18 -17.97 -16.50
CA ALA A 73 6.13 -19.16 -17.34
C ALA A 73 4.68 -19.61 -17.57
N GLY A 74 4.33 -19.94 -18.81
CA GLY A 74 3.02 -20.43 -19.21
C GLY A 74 2.90 -21.97 -19.15
N PRO A 75 1.67 -22.51 -19.14
CA PRO A 75 1.35 -23.93 -18.94
C PRO A 75 1.68 -24.87 -20.13
N ASP A 76 2.25 -24.36 -21.22
CA ASP A 76 2.63 -25.13 -22.42
C ASP A 76 4.16 -25.32 -22.59
N GLY A 77 4.96 -24.84 -21.63
CA GLY A 77 6.42 -24.88 -21.72
C GLY A 77 7.04 -23.80 -22.61
N SER A 78 6.25 -22.85 -23.14
CA SER A 78 6.81 -21.71 -23.86
C SER A 78 7.39 -20.67 -22.90
N THR A 79 8.58 -20.16 -23.25
CA THR A 79 9.30 -19.14 -22.47
C THR A 79 9.20 -17.80 -23.18
N ILE A 80 8.55 -16.80 -22.57
CA ILE A 80 8.64 -15.42 -23.06
C ILE A 80 9.81 -14.74 -22.36
N ALA A 81 10.71 -14.18 -23.17
CA ALA A 81 11.94 -13.58 -22.71
C ALA A 81 11.87 -12.05 -22.63
N PHE A 82 12.02 -11.49 -21.43
CA PHE A 82 12.44 -10.09 -21.26
C PHE A 82 13.94 -10.03 -20.96
N VAL A 83 14.63 -9.23 -21.76
CA VAL A 83 16.09 -9.06 -21.78
C VAL A 83 16.41 -7.73 -21.08
N PRO A 84 17.14 -7.69 -19.96
CA PRO A 84 17.96 -6.52 -19.69
C PRO A 84 19.07 -6.50 -20.75
N ALA A 85 19.51 -5.33 -21.18
CA ALA A 85 20.68 -5.26 -22.06
C ALA A 85 21.84 -6.12 -21.50
N GLY A 86 22.11 -7.26 -22.16
CA GLY A 86 23.21 -8.19 -21.88
C GLY A 86 22.85 -9.45 -21.08
N GLY A 87 22.81 -10.62 -21.75
CA GLY A 87 22.97 -11.95 -21.13
C GLY A 87 22.05 -13.07 -21.66
N ALA A 88 22.63 -14.16 -22.21
CA ALA A 88 21.95 -15.26 -22.92
C ALA A 88 21.37 -16.39 -22.01
N PRO A 89 20.41 -17.23 -22.48
CA PRO A 89 19.73 -18.23 -21.65
C PRO A 89 20.14 -19.69 -21.90
N GLY A 90 19.97 -20.57 -20.89
CA GLY A 90 19.94 -22.03 -21.07
C GLY A 90 19.66 -22.84 -19.80
N GLY A 91 18.70 -23.79 -19.88
CA GLY A 91 18.54 -24.94 -18.97
C GLY A 91 17.15 -25.12 -18.32
N ALA A 92 16.47 -26.24 -18.60
CA ALA A 92 15.11 -26.60 -18.14
C ALA A 92 15.11 -27.74 -17.09
N PHE A 93 14.17 -27.75 -16.13
CA PHE A 93 13.82 -28.91 -15.29
C PHE A 93 12.36 -28.88 -14.77
N ALA A 94 11.83 -30.06 -14.44
CA ALA A 94 10.40 -30.44 -14.31
C ALA A 94 9.77 -30.30 -12.91
N THR A 95 8.42 -30.37 -12.85
CA THR A 95 7.57 -30.19 -11.64
C THR A 95 6.67 -31.41 -11.38
N PRO A 96 6.29 -31.72 -10.11
CA PRO A 96 5.26 -32.71 -9.77
C PRO A 96 3.83 -32.11 -9.63
N PRO A 97 2.76 -32.94 -9.58
CA PRO A 97 1.37 -32.54 -9.86
C PRO A 97 0.52 -32.20 -8.61
N GLY A 98 -0.53 -31.36 -8.76
CA GLY A 98 -1.67 -31.40 -7.82
C GLY A 98 -2.56 -30.18 -7.54
N ALA A 99 -2.55 -29.05 -8.27
CA ALA A 99 -3.47 -27.93 -7.99
C ALA A 99 -4.17 -27.38 -9.26
N GLY A 100 -5.48 -27.17 -9.19
CA GLY A 100 -6.37 -26.84 -10.31
C GLY A 100 -6.17 -25.44 -10.93
N PRO A 101 -6.25 -25.25 -12.27
CA PRO A 101 -5.59 -24.14 -12.99
C PRO A 101 -6.44 -22.91 -13.38
N THR A 102 -7.77 -22.89 -13.24
CA THR A 102 -8.59 -22.00 -14.10
C THR A 102 -8.74 -20.54 -13.64
N LEU A 103 -8.81 -20.23 -12.34
CA LEU A 103 -9.06 -18.84 -11.88
C LEU A 103 -7.79 -17.95 -11.86
N ALA A 104 -6.60 -18.56 -11.83
CA ALA A 104 -5.32 -17.85 -11.80
C ALA A 104 -4.87 -17.42 -13.21
N ALA A 105 -5.22 -18.19 -14.23
CA ALA A 105 -4.81 -17.97 -15.61
C ALA A 105 -5.47 -16.71 -16.22
N ASP A 106 -6.77 -16.52 -15.97
CA ASP A 106 -7.53 -15.38 -16.51
C ASP A 106 -7.04 -14.04 -15.91
N HIS A 107 -6.68 -14.02 -14.63
CA HIS A 107 -6.12 -12.83 -13.98
C HIS A 107 -4.70 -12.50 -14.45
N ALA A 108 -3.87 -13.51 -14.70
CA ALA A 108 -2.52 -13.33 -15.22
C ALA A 108 -2.52 -12.74 -16.65
N ALA A 109 -3.46 -13.17 -17.50
CA ALA A 109 -3.61 -12.62 -18.86
C ALA A 109 -4.09 -11.15 -18.86
N ALA A 110 -5.00 -10.79 -17.94
CA ALA A 110 -5.45 -9.41 -17.77
C ALA A 110 -4.33 -8.47 -17.28
N LEU A 111 -3.48 -8.96 -16.36
CA LEU A 111 -2.26 -8.30 -15.88
C LEU A 111 -1.30 -7.94 -17.03
N GLU A 112 -1.04 -8.91 -17.91
CA GLU A 112 -0.10 -8.75 -19.03
C GLU A 112 -0.63 -7.77 -20.10
N ALA A 113 -1.92 -7.84 -20.42
CA ALA A 113 -2.56 -6.96 -21.42
C ALA A 113 -2.66 -5.49 -20.95
N ALA A 114 -2.75 -5.25 -19.64
CA ALA A 114 -2.71 -3.91 -19.05
C ALA A 114 -1.28 -3.33 -19.10
N TRP A 115 -0.27 -4.16 -18.79
CA TRP A 115 1.12 -3.72 -18.78
C TRP A 115 1.68 -3.35 -20.15
N ARG A 116 1.35 -4.13 -21.21
CA ARG A 116 1.80 -3.86 -22.59
C ARG A 116 1.34 -2.49 -23.13
N ARG A 117 0.35 -1.86 -22.52
CA ARG A 117 -0.20 -0.55 -22.96
C ARG A 117 0.64 0.66 -22.52
N ASP A 118 1.35 0.60 -21.39
CA ASP A 118 1.81 1.81 -20.69
C ASP A 118 3.34 2.04 -20.60
N GLY A 119 4.17 1.07 -21.04
CA GLY A 119 5.54 1.30 -21.55
C GLY A 119 6.58 2.10 -20.73
N GLN A 120 6.49 2.23 -19.40
CA GLN A 120 7.43 3.06 -18.60
C GLN A 120 8.12 2.28 -17.46
N PRO A 121 9.40 2.59 -17.13
CA PRO A 121 10.16 1.89 -16.10
C PRO A 121 9.72 2.29 -14.67
N GLY A 122 9.17 1.32 -13.96
CA GLY A 122 8.66 1.39 -12.59
C GLY A 122 7.56 0.35 -12.42
N LEU A 123 7.46 -0.32 -11.27
CA LEU A 123 6.41 -1.31 -11.03
C LEU A 123 5.06 -0.60 -10.87
N ARG A 124 4.41 -0.33 -12.00
CA ARG A 124 3.05 0.17 -12.08
C ARG A 124 2.14 -1.03 -12.25
N CYS A 125 1.35 -1.32 -11.22
CA CYS A 125 0.21 -2.22 -11.35
C CYS A 125 -1.03 -1.34 -11.59
N SER A 126 -1.89 -1.72 -12.54
CA SER A 126 -3.16 -1.02 -12.66
C SER A 126 -3.97 -1.23 -11.38
N ARG A 127 -4.68 -0.19 -10.94
CA ARG A 127 -5.46 -0.25 -9.70
C ARG A 127 -6.46 -1.39 -9.72
N ALA A 128 -7.19 -1.53 -10.81
CA ALA A 128 -8.23 -2.55 -10.98
C ALA A 128 -7.66 -3.97 -10.85
N VAL A 129 -6.42 -4.16 -11.32
CA VAL A 129 -5.73 -5.44 -11.20
C VAL A 129 -5.33 -5.71 -9.76
N LEU A 130 -4.72 -4.75 -9.06
CA LEU A 130 -4.34 -4.95 -7.66
C LEU A 130 -5.57 -5.14 -6.77
N ALA A 131 -6.62 -4.33 -6.96
CA ALA A 131 -7.89 -4.47 -6.28
C ALA A 131 -8.52 -5.84 -6.57
N GLY A 132 -8.50 -6.29 -7.83
CA GLY A 132 -8.97 -7.61 -8.25
C GLY A 132 -8.22 -8.77 -7.58
N VAL A 133 -6.89 -8.70 -7.50
CA VAL A 133 -6.06 -9.71 -6.81
C VAL A 133 -6.40 -9.75 -5.32
N LEU A 134 -6.44 -8.60 -4.67
CA LEU A 134 -6.77 -8.50 -3.25
C LEU A 134 -8.21 -8.97 -2.97
N ARG A 135 -9.15 -8.63 -3.85
CA ARG A 135 -10.54 -9.09 -3.80
C ARG A 135 -10.63 -10.60 -3.92
N GLY A 136 -10.04 -11.18 -4.96
CA GLY A 136 -10.04 -12.62 -5.17
C GLY A 136 -9.43 -13.37 -3.97
N HIS A 137 -8.34 -12.85 -3.41
CA HIS A 137 -7.70 -13.41 -2.24
C HIS A 137 -8.57 -13.29 -0.97
N ALA A 138 -9.17 -12.12 -0.72
CA ALA A 138 -10.06 -11.92 0.43
C ALA A 138 -11.31 -12.80 0.35
N LEU A 139 -11.93 -12.91 -0.82
CA LEU A 139 -13.08 -13.79 -1.06
C LEU A 139 -12.70 -15.26 -0.85
N ALA A 140 -11.53 -15.70 -1.31
CA ALA A 140 -11.03 -17.05 -1.08
C ALA A 140 -10.80 -17.35 0.42
N MET A 141 -10.48 -16.34 1.23
CA MET A 141 -10.37 -16.46 2.68
C MET A 141 -11.73 -16.34 3.43
N GLY A 142 -12.84 -16.13 2.71
CA GLY A 142 -14.18 -16.09 3.28
C GLY A 142 -14.72 -14.68 3.54
N ALA A 143 -14.17 -13.63 2.91
CA ALA A 143 -14.83 -12.33 2.87
C ALA A 143 -16.21 -12.45 2.20
N VAL A 144 -17.18 -11.70 2.70
CA VAL A 144 -18.48 -11.56 2.05
C VAL A 144 -18.55 -10.18 1.40
N GLU A 145 -18.86 -10.14 0.10
CA GLU A 145 -19.14 -8.89 -0.58
C GLU A 145 -20.62 -8.52 -0.39
N ALA A 146 -20.87 -7.37 0.22
CA ALA A 146 -22.22 -6.90 0.51
C ALA A 146 -22.55 -5.68 -0.38
N ARG A 147 -23.63 -5.79 -1.16
CA ARG A 147 -24.13 -4.69 -2.01
C ARG A 147 -25.08 -3.74 -1.28
N SER A 148 -25.72 -4.18 -0.18
CA SER A 148 -26.59 -3.33 0.65
C SER A 148 -25.95 -3.05 2.00
N SER A 149 -25.72 -1.76 2.28
CA SER A 149 -24.77 -1.27 3.28
C SER A 149 -25.35 -1.06 4.69
N GLY A 150 -26.66 -0.85 4.83
CA GLY A 150 -27.26 -0.43 6.11
C GLY A 150 -27.16 -1.48 7.21
N ASP A 151 -27.66 -2.68 6.94
CA ASP A 151 -27.80 -3.72 7.97
C ASP A 151 -26.46 -4.33 8.39
N GLU A 152 -25.54 -4.54 7.44
CA GLU A 152 -24.20 -5.06 7.74
C GLU A 152 -23.35 -4.04 8.53
N ILE A 153 -23.46 -2.72 8.24
CA ILE A 153 -22.80 -1.68 9.05
C ILE A 153 -23.44 -1.60 10.44
N ALA A 154 -24.76 -1.66 10.53
CA ALA A 154 -25.47 -1.59 11.80
C ALA A 154 -25.09 -2.76 12.71
N ALA A 155 -24.97 -3.96 12.15
CA ALA A 155 -24.64 -5.20 12.86
C ALA A 155 -23.14 -5.42 13.15
N ALA A 156 -22.25 -4.54 12.67
CA ALA A 156 -20.80 -4.72 12.84
C ALA A 156 -20.31 -4.32 14.25
N ASP A 157 -19.43 -5.12 14.84
CA ASP A 157 -18.74 -4.79 16.09
C ASP A 157 -17.57 -3.80 15.87
N LEU A 158 -17.06 -3.75 14.63
CA LEU A 158 -16.02 -2.84 14.16
C LEU A 158 -16.30 -2.43 12.72
N ILE A 159 -16.17 -1.14 12.44
CA ILE A 159 -16.30 -0.55 11.11
C ILE A 159 -14.92 -0.03 10.68
N VAL A 160 -14.36 -0.59 9.63
CA VAL A 160 -13.12 -0.11 9.01
C VAL A 160 -13.50 0.76 7.82
N ASP A 161 -13.19 2.04 7.90
CA ASP A 161 -13.52 3.04 6.88
C ASP A 161 -12.29 3.37 6.04
N THR A 162 -12.39 3.15 4.74
CA THR A 162 -11.31 3.45 3.78
C THR A 162 -11.59 4.71 2.96
N ALA A 163 -12.83 5.21 2.98
CA ALA A 163 -13.32 6.26 2.06
C ALA A 163 -13.58 7.61 2.76
N GLY A 164 -13.58 7.65 4.10
CA GLY A 164 -14.16 8.76 4.84
C GLY A 164 -13.34 10.06 4.84
N ALA A 165 -13.88 11.10 4.18
CA ALA A 165 -13.57 12.50 4.48
C ALA A 165 -14.17 12.90 5.84
N GLY A 166 -13.39 13.59 6.69
CA GLY A 166 -13.92 14.46 7.75
C GLY A 166 -14.22 13.88 9.15
N ALA A 167 -14.14 12.56 9.41
CA ALA A 167 -14.31 12.03 10.77
C ALA A 167 -12.97 11.87 11.52
N ALA A 168 -12.99 11.62 12.84
CA ALA A 168 -11.79 11.24 13.59
C ALA A 168 -11.18 9.93 13.04
N ALA A 169 -9.87 9.72 13.21
CA ALA A 169 -9.21 8.49 12.75
C ALA A 169 -9.71 7.24 13.49
N TRP A 170 -10.24 7.42 14.70
CA TRP A 170 -10.94 6.41 15.46
C TRP A 170 -12.06 7.08 16.26
N ASP A 171 -13.30 6.62 16.09
CA ASP A 171 -14.48 7.10 16.82
C ASP A 171 -15.41 5.93 17.17
N GLY A 172 -15.53 5.63 18.46
CA GLY A 172 -16.27 4.47 18.95
C GLY A 172 -15.80 3.16 18.29
N ARG A 173 -16.73 2.52 17.56
CA ARG A 173 -16.48 1.29 16.79
C ARG A 173 -15.96 1.53 15.37
N ARG A 174 -15.75 2.77 14.94
CA ARG A 174 -15.29 3.12 13.60
C ARG A 174 -13.81 3.49 13.61
N VAL A 175 -13.04 2.91 12.70
CA VAL A 175 -11.61 3.18 12.52
C VAL A 175 -11.34 3.50 11.06
N ARG A 176 -10.62 4.59 10.79
CA ARG A 176 -10.14 4.93 9.46
C ARG A 176 -8.73 4.42 9.27
N ILE A 177 -8.48 3.70 8.18
CA ILE A 177 -7.14 3.18 7.87
C ILE A 177 -6.41 3.91 6.74
N GLY A 178 -7.12 4.68 5.90
CA GLY A 178 -6.56 5.25 4.67
C GLY A 178 -7.01 6.68 4.36
N GLY A 179 -6.72 7.11 3.13
CA GLY A 179 -7.21 8.36 2.55
C GLY A 179 -8.40 8.12 1.62
N ALA A 180 -9.25 9.14 1.50
CA ALA A 180 -10.40 9.11 0.60
C ALA A 180 -10.02 9.22 -0.88
N ASP A 181 -8.76 9.56 -1.16
CA ASP A 181 -8.18 9.74 -2.47
C ASP A 181 -7.49 8.47 -2.97
N ASP A 182 -7.39 8.31 -4.29
CA ASP A 182 -6.91 7.09 -4.92
C ASP A 182 -5.42 7.16 -5.30
N THR A 183 -4.64 7.83 -4.45
CA THR A 183 -3.21 8.08 -4.68
C THR A 183 -2.34 6.93 -4.16
N LEU A 184 -1.08 6.88 -4.64
CA LEU A 184 -0.04 6.02 -4.09
C LEU A 184 0.03 6.13 -2.55
N ASP A 185 0.07 7.38 -2.09
CA ASP A 185 0.19 7.68 -0.67
C ASP A 185 -1.05 7.18 0.10
N ALA A 186 -2.24 7.16 -0.51
CA ALA A 186 -3.44 6.60 0.09
C ALA A 186 -3.40 5.07 0.22
N ALA A 187 -2.90 4.34 -0.78
CA ALA A 187 -2.73 2.88 -0.69
C ALA A 187 -1.67 2.49 0.37
N ALA A 188 -0.56 3.22 0.41
CA ALA A 188 0.48 3.04 1.42
C ALA A 188 -0.02 3.42 2.82
N LEU A 189 -0.82 4.48 2.93
CA LEU A 189 -1.49 4.86 4.18
C LEU A 189 -2.45 3.76 4.63
N ALA A 190 -3.28 3.21 3.74
CA ALA A 190 -4.18 2.09 4.04
C ALA A 190 -3.43 0.86 4.55
N GLN A 191 -2.32 0.50 3.91
CA GLN A 191 -1.44 -0.61 4.33
C GLN A 191 -0.92 -0.41 5.77
N LYS A 192 -0.37 0.76 6.05
CA LYS A 192 0.15 1.09 7.38
C LYS A 192 -0.97 1.21 8.41
N GLY A 193 -2.09 1.82 8.04
CA GLY A 193 -3.26 1.99 8.89
C GLY A 193 -3.88 0.65 9.29
N VAL A 194 -4.00 -0.33 8.38
CA VAL A 194 -4.46 -1.67 8.76
C VAL A 194 -3.42 -2.41 9.61
N SER A 195 -2.13 -2.26 9.31
CA SER A 195 -1.06 -2.88 10.11
C SER A 195 -1.07 -2.37 11.56
N GLN A 196 -1.24 -1.05 11.74
CA GLN A 196 -1.37 -0.43 13.06
C GLN A 196 -2.65 -0.88 13.78
N LEU A 197 -3.76 -1.00 13.05
CA LEU A 197 -5.02 -1.48 13.61
C LEU A 197 -4.88 -2.92 14.13
N LEU A 198 -4.18 -3.79 13.39
CA LEU A 198 -3.93 -5.16 13.84
C LEU A 198 -3.03 -5.23 15.07
N GLN A 199 -2.03 -4.34 15.19
CA GLN A 199 -1.18 -4.25 16.39
C GLN A 199 -1.92 -3.71 17.60
N LEU A 200 -2.86 -2.78 17.38
CA LEU A 200 -3.66 -2.14 18.42
C LEU A 200 -5.09 -2.72 18.46
N PHE A 201 -5.28 -3.96 17.99
CA PHE A 201 -6.61 -4.52 17.83
C PHE A 201 -7.26 -4.73 19.21
N PRO A 202 -8.42 -4.12 19.48
CA PRO A 202 -9.04 -4.21 20.80
C PRO A 202 -9.63 -5.60 21.04
N SER A 203 -9.41 -6.15 22.23
CA SER A 203 -10.06 -7.38 22.69
C SER A 203 -11.50 -7.12 23.19
N ALA A 204 -11.77 -5.90 23.66
CA ALA A 204 -13.07 -5.42 24.14
C ALA A 204 -13.22 -3.91 23.91
N TRP A 205 -14.47 -3.43 23.98
CA TRP A 205 -14.84 -2.02 23.87
C TRP A 205 -15.42 -1.48 25.17
N PRO A 206 -15.29 -0.16 25.45
CA PRO A 206 -14.47 0.83 24.72
C PRO A 206 -12.96 0.66 24.99
N ALA A 207 -12.11 1.12 24.05
CA ALA A 207 -10.65 1.02 24.15
C ALA A 207 -9.95 2.38 23.93
N PRO A 208 -10.20 3.39 24.80
CA PRO A 208 -9.78 4.78 24.55
C PRO A 208 -8.26 4.95 24.47
N ALA A 209 -7.47 4.17 25.23
CA ALA A 209 -6.02 4.22 25.15
C ALA A 209 -5.47 3.73 23.80
N LEU A 210 -6.01 2.62 23.28
CA LEU A 210 -5.63 2.09 21.96
C LEU A 210 -6.07 3.02 20.84
N ALA A 211 -7.28 3.59 20.95
CA ALA A 211 -7.79 4.58 20.00
C ALA A 211 -6.91 5.83 19.97
N GLY A 212 -6.54 6.37 21.14
CA GLY A 212 -5.65 7.54 21.25
C GLY A 212 -4.28 7.30 20.61
N GLU A 213 -3.68 6.13 20.86
CA GLU A 213 -2.38 5.77 20.25
C GLU A 213 -2.49 5.56 18.74
N TYR A 214 -3.55 4.92 18.26
CA TYR A 214 -3.80 4.74 16.83
C TYR A 214 -3.94 6.09 16.11
N VAL A 215 -4.77 6.99 16.66
CA VAL A 215 -4.97 8.34 16.14
C VAL A 215 -3.63 9.08 16.08
N ARG A 216 -2.83 9.04 17.16
CA ARG A 216 -1.50 9.68 17.20
C ARG A 216 -0.61 9.18 16.06
N ARG A 217 -0.50 7.87 15.87
CA ARG A 217 0.35 7.27 14.82
C ARG A 217 -0.13 7.60 13.41
N LEU A 218 -1.43 7.46 13.15
CA LEU A 218 -1.99 7.71 11.83
C LEU A 218 -1.90 9.21 11.45
N THR A 219 -2.12 10.11 12.40
CA THR A 219 -1.94 11.56 12.18
C THR A 219 -0.49 11.90 11.87
N SER A 220 0.47 11.34 12.61
CA SER A 220 1.91 11.52 12.35
C SER A 220 2.28 11.07 10.94
N LEU A 221 1.83 9.86 10.58
CA LEU A 221 2.05 9.21 9.29
C LEU A 221 1.45 10.02 8.13
N ARG A 222 0.19 10.44 8.25
CA ARG A 222 -0.49 11.27 7.25
C ARG A 222 0.30 12.54 6.98
N GLY A 223 0.71 13.23 8.04
CA GLY A 223 1.47 14.47 7.87
C GLY A 223 2.77 14.26 7.08
N TRP A 224 3.43 13.10 7.21
CA TRP A 224 4.67 12.84 6.44
C TRP A 224 4.39 12.71 4.95
N TYR A 225 3.28 12.07 4.58
CA TYR A 225 2.84 12.02 3.19
C TYR A 225 2.43 13.40 2.68
N ASP A 226 1.75 14.21 3.49
CA ASP A 226 1.38 15.59 3.14
C ASP A 226 2.65 16.44 2.88
N ASP A 227 3.65 16.33 3.75
CA ASP A 227 4.95 17.01 3.58
C ASP A 227 5.68 16.55 2.31
N ALA A 228 5.60 15.27 1.97
CA ALA A 228 6.16 14.75 0.73
C ALA A 228 5.40 15.25 -0.50
N ALA A 229 4.07 15.34 -0.42
CA ALA A 229 3.22 15.88 -1.48
C ALA A 229 3.53 17.36 -1.78
N VAL A 230 3.80 18.17 -0.75
CA VAL A 230 4.29 19.56 -0.91
C VAL A 230 5.57 19.60 -1.74
N LEU A 231 6.55 18.73 -1.45
CA LEU A 231 7.80 18.68 -2.22
C LEU A 231 7.57 18.18 -3.66
N ARG A 232 6.69 17.18 -3.87
CA ARG A 232 6.38 16.68 -5.21
C ARG A 232 5.72 17.76 -6.08
N ALA A 233 4.73 18.48 -5.54
CA ALA A 233 4.09 19.59 -6.23
C ALA A 233 5.10 20.67 -6.61
N ARG A 234 5.99 21.04 -5.67
CA ARG A 234 7.07 21.99 -5.94
C ARG A 234 8.04 21.51 -7.03
N ALA A 235 8.44 20.25 -6.99
CA ALA A 235 9.33 19.66 -8.00
C ALA A 235 8.67 19.59 -9.39
N ALA A 236 7.35 19.45 -9.45
CA ALA A 236 6.56 19.49 -10.68
C ALA A 236 6.34 20.93 -11.22
N GLY A 237 6.76 21.97 -10.49
CA GLY A 237 6.50 23.36 -10.85
C GLY A 237 5.06 23.81 -10.57
N GLU A 238 4.30 23.02 -9.81
CA GLU A 238 2.94 23.34 -9.40
C GLU A 238 2.93 24.22 -8.15
N ALA A 239 1.83 24.93 -7.92
CA ALA A 239 1.63 25.68 -6.68
C ALA A 239 1.43 24.68 -5.52
N PRO A 240 2.40 24.53 -4.60
CA PRO A 240 2.27 23.55 -3.54
C PRO A 240 1.29 24.04 -2.47
N PRO A 241 0.64 23.13 -1.73
CA PRO A 241 -0.07 23.51 -0.52
C PRO A 241 0.90 24.05 0.54
N ALA A 242 0.35 24.66 1.59
CA ALA A 242 1.16 25.15 2.70
C ALA A 242 1.94 24.01 3.35
N GLY A 243 3.26 24.17 3.45
CA GLY A 243 4.14 23.22 4.14
C GLY A 243 3.96 23.27 5.66
N SER A 244 4.21 22.15 6.33
CA SER A 244 4.22 22.11 7.80
C SER A 244 5.51 22.70 8.38
N ALA A 245 5.48 23.10 9.65
CA ALA A 245 6.69 23.49 10.39
C ALA A 245 7.74 22.37 10.43
N ARG A 246 7.30 21.10 10.41
CA ARG A 246 8.17 19.93 10.34
C ARG A 246 8.92 19.86 9.00
N LEU A 247 8.22 20.07 7.88
CA LEU A 247 8.84 20.15 6.57
C LEU A 247 9.82 21.33 6.49
N THR A 248 9.44 22.51 6.96
CA THR A 248 10.33 23.68 7.01
C THR A 248 11.62 23.37 7.75
N ARG A 249 11.53 22.76 8.94
CA ARG A 249 12.70 22.33 9.72
C ARG A 249 13.55 21.31 8.96
N ARG A 250 12.92 20.33 8.30
CA ARG A 250 13.62 19.31 7.52
C ARG A 250 14.39 19.91 6.34
N ILE A 251 13.78 20.83 5.60
CA ILE A 251 14.43 21.58 4.52
C ILE A 251 15.63 22.36 5.08
N ALA A 252 15.46 23.07 6.19
CA ALA A 252 16.54 23.84 6.80
C ALA A 252 17.73 22.96 7.22
N LEU A 253 17.47 21.82 7.86
CA LEU A 253 18.51 20.87 8.25
C LEU A 253 19.24 20.30 7.03
N PHE A 254 18.49 19.90 5.99
CA PHE A 254 19.07 19.38 4.77
C PHE A 254 19.89 20.45 4.04
N ALA A 255 19.36 21.66 3.88
CA ALA A 255 20.06 22.78 3.26
C ALA A 255 21.33 23.17 4.03
N ALA A 256 21.39 22.96 5.35
CA ALA A 256 22.58 23.29 6.14
C ALA A 256 23.73 22.29 5.97
N ASN A 257 23.46 21.00 5.83
CA ASN A 257 24.53 19.98 5.88
C ASN A 257 24.30 18.71 5.05
N GLY A 258 23.22 18.66 4.26
CA GLY A 258 22.86 17.53 3.42
C GLY A 258 22.41 16.28 4.20
N ARG A 259 22.14 16.37 5.50
CA ARG A 259 21.72 15.24 6.33
C ARG A 259 20.25 15.32 6.69
N LEU A 260 19.66 14.14 6.82
CA LEU A 260 18.31 13.95 7.30
C LEU A 260 18.33 13.00 8.50
N THR A 261 17.63 13.38 9.56
CA THR A 261 17.31 12.48 10.65
C THR A 261 16.02 11.75 10.32
N HIS A 262 16.05 10.42 10.42
CA HIS A 262 14.86 9.59 10.30
C HIS A 262 14.07 9.68 11.61
N ALA A 263 12.79 10.07 11.53
CA ALA A 263 11.91 9.99 12.69
C ALA A 263 11.34 8.58 12.81
N GLU A 264 10.92 8.18 14.01
CA GLU A 264 10.39 6.83 14.27
C GLU A 264 9.20 6.48 13.37
N ASP A 265 8.29 7.44 13.15
CA ASP A 265 7.07 7.28 12.35
C ASP A 265 7.21 7.76 10.89
N ASP A 266 8.44 8.04 10.40
CA ASP A 266 8.64 8.49 9.02
C ASP A 266 8.48 7.31 8.05
N PRO A 267 7.48 7.32 7.14
CA PRO A 267 7.26 6.21 6.23
C PRO A 267 8.24 6.17 5.06
N LEU A 268 8.88 7.30 4.75
CA LEU A 268 9.70 7.43 3.56
C LEU A 268 11.17 7.20 3.92
N PRO A 269 11.88 6.34 3.18
CA PRO A 269 13.28 6.12 3.42
C PRO A 269 14.07 7.41 3.20
N GLY A 270 15.18 7.57 3.93
CA GLY A 270 16.03 8.76 3.81
C GLY A 270 16.40 9.09 2.37
N ALA A 271 16.68 8.10 1.53
CA ALA A 271 16.98 8.28 0.11
C ALA A 271 15.84 8.94 -0.67
N ALA A 272 14.58 8.58 -0.40
CA ALA A 272 13.42 9.20 -1.05
C ALA A 272 13.31 10.69 -0.71
N TRP A 273 13.54 11.05 0.56
CA TRP A 273 13.59 12.45 0.97
C TRP A 273 14.74 13.22 0.32
N HIS A 274 15.92 12.64 0.22
CA HIS A 274 17.04 13.26 -0.51
C HIS A 274 16.65 13.55 -1.96
N SER A 275 16.08 12.57 -2.66
CA SER A 275 15.64 12.74 -4.05
C SER A 275 14.59 13.86 -4.19
N LEU A 276 13.60 13.91 -3.30
CA LEU A 276 12.57 14.97 -3.33
C LEU A 276 13.16 16.37 -3.09
N LEU A 277 14.05 16.50 -2.11
CA LEU A 277 14.68 17.79 -1.79
C LEU A 277 15.59 18.27 -2.92
N LEU A 278 16.39 17.37 -3.49
CA LEU A 278 17.23 17.68 -4.65
C LEU A 278 16.40 18.05 -5.88
N ALA A 279 15.28 17.35 -6.13
CA ALA A 279 14.36 17.66 -7.21
C ALA A 279 13.71 19.04 -7.05
N CYS A 280 13.58 19.53 -5.82
CA CYS A 280 13.13 20.91 -5.52
C CYS A 280 14.24 21.96 -5.67
N GLY A 281 15.45 21.57 -6.14
CA GLY A 281 16.61 22.45 -6.24
C GLY A 281 17.26 22.80 -4.90
N ILE A 282 16.93 22.08 -3.82
CA ILE A 282 17.55 22.30 -2.51
C ILE A 282 18.88 21.55 -2.52
N VAL A 283 19.98 22.29 -2.74
CA VAL A 283 21.33 21.73 -2.81
C VAL A 283 22.08 22.10 -1.53
N PRO A 284 22.55 21.13 -0.72
CA PRO A 284 23.34 21.43 0.46
C PRO A 284 24.73 21.98 0.08
N PRO A 285 25.35 22.83 0.91
CA PRO A 285 26.71 23.29 0.70
C PRO A 285 27.66 22.09 0.69
N ALA A 286 28.69 22.18 -0.16
CA ALA A 286 29.52 21.04 -0.54
C ALA A 286 30.13 20.29 0.65
N ARG A 287 29.97 18.97 0.59
CA ARG A 287 30.67 17.85 1.26
C ARG A 287 30.77 17.87 2.79
N HIS A 288 30.35 16.74 3.34
CA HIS A 288 30.58 16.32 4.72
C HIS A 288 32.05 16.54 5.12
N TRP A 289 32.32 17.03 6.32
CA TRP A 289 33.71 17.28 6.78
C TRP A 289 34.67 16.10 6.56
N ARG A 290 34.24 14.85 6.80
CA ARG A 290 34.99 13.61 6.47
C ARG A 290 35.35 13.40 4.99
N THR A 291 34.66 14.02 4.04
CA THR A 291 34.98 13.93 2.60
C THR A 291 35.71 15.16 2.08
N CYS A 292 35.92 16.17 2.94
CA CYS A 292 36.94 17.18 2.76
C CYS A 292 38.25 16.59 3.30
N GLY A 293 39.17 16.23 2.40
CA GLY A 293 40.47 15.67 2.78
C GLY A 293 41.19 16.58 3.77
N ALA A 294 41.77 15.97 4.81
CA ALA A 294 42.85 16.57 5.60
C ALA A 294 44.14 16.56 4.78
#